data_AF-A0A427UHF1-F1
#
_entry.id   AF-A0A427UHF1-F1
#
_cell.length_a   1.000
_cell.length_b   1.000
_cell.length_c   1.000
_cell.angle_alpha   90.00
_cell.angle_beta   90.00
_cell.angle_gamma   90.00
#
_symmetry.space_group_name_H-M   'P 1'
#
loop_
_entity.id
_entity.type
_entity.pdbx_description
1 polymer ?
#
loop_
_entity_poly.entity_id
_entity_poly.type
_entity_poly.pdbx_seq_one_letter_code
_entity_poly.pdbx_strand_id
1 'polypeptide(L)'
;IKTMFRMKKEGVEDGELEDLVLDGGLRLSLKEINSLVPLPFADFINSLEKYPYWDAISDFASPDMESLVDLETSLTKYSIKSAASFSHEYPLSIVPIMDYMINKKNEVNNLRIIIRGKAVNLDDEIIRNQLVI
;
A
#
# COMPACT_ATOMS: atom_id res chain seq x y z
N ILE A 1 -0.28 4.22 -6.03
CA ILE A 1 0.41 2.93 -6.32
C ILE A 1 -0.47 1.71 -6.09
N LYS A 2 -1.08 1.49 -4.91
CA LYS A 2 -1.96 0.31 -4.66
C LYS A 2 -3.00 0.10 -5.76
N THR A 3 -3.68 1.17 -6.15
CA THR A 3 -4.66 1.17 -7.25
C THR A 3 -4.04 0.67 -8.56
N MET A 4 -2.88 1.19 -8.97
CA MET A 4 -2.16 0.72 -10.16
C MET A 4 -1.79 -0.78 -10.09
N PHE A 5 -1.34 -1.29 -8.94
CA PHE A 5 -1.08 -2.73 -8.76
C PHE A 5 -2.33 -3.57 -8.96
N ARG A 6 -3.46 -3.18 -8.32
CA ARG A 6 -4.74 -3.88 -8.46
C ARG A 6 -5.20 -3.91 -9.91
N MET A 7 -5.19 -2.76 -10.57
CA MET A 7 -5.69 -2.64 -11.94
C MET A 7 -4.86 -3.46 -12.93
N LYS A 8 -3.53 -3.43 -12.80
CA LYS A 8 -2.64 -4.24 -13.64
C LYS A 8 -2.79 -5.74 -13.38
N LYS A 9 -3.06 -6.14 -12.14
CA LYS A 9 -3.25 -7.56 -11.80
C LYS A 9 -4.60 -8.09 -12.31
N GLU A 10 -5.63 -7.26 -12.30
CA GLU A 10 -6.98 -7.58 -12.79
C GLU A 10 -7.13 -7.41 -14.32
N GLY A 11 -6.11 -6.90 -15.02
CA GLY A 11 -6.12 -6.74 -16.47
C GLY A 11 -7.07 -5.66 -16.99
N VAL A 12 -7.29 -4.60 -16.20
CA VAL A 12 -8.14 -3.45 -16.61
C VAL A 12 -7.52 -2.76 -17.83
N GLU A 13 -8.34 -2.49 -18.85
CA GLU A 13 -7.90 -1.86 -20.11
C GLU A 13 -7.41 -0.41 -19.90
N ASP A 14 -6.37 -0.03 -20.66
CA ASP A 14 -5.63 1.23 -20.48
C ASP A 14 -6.50 2.50 -20.57
N GLY A 15 -7.64 2.45 -21.28
CA GLY A 15 -8.55 3.58 -21.46
C GLY A 15 -9.37 3.99 -20.23
N GLU A 16 -9.57 3.10 -19.27
CA GLU A 16 -10.25 3.41 -17.99
C GLU A 16 -9.26 3.78 -16.88
N LEU A 17 -7.95 3.64 -17.15
CA LEU A 17 -6.94 3.75 -16.11
C LEU A 17 -6.71 5.21 -15.68
N GLU A 18 -6.83 6.17 -16.59
CA GLU A 18 -6.59 7.59 -16.31
C GLU A 18 -7.62 8.16 -15.32
N ASP A 19 -8.88 7.72 -15.40
CA ASP A 19 -9.98 8.20 -14.55
C ASP A 19 -9.92 7.65 -13.11
N LEU A 20 -9.18 6.56 -12.91
CA LEU A 20 -9.09 5.85 -11.63
C LEU A 20 -7.86 6.23 -10.82
N VAL A 21 -6.93 6.99 -11.40
CA VAL A 21 -5.77 7.48 -10.66
C VAL A 21 -6.00 8.90 -10.14
N LEU A 22 -5.56 9.12 -8.90
CA LEU A 22 -5.68 10.40 -8.21
C LEU A 22 -4.46 11.27 -8.47
N ASP A 23 -4.70 12.55 -8.75
CA ASP A 23 -3.69 13.61 -8.73
C ASP A 23 -3.44 14.12 -7.30
N GLY A 24 -2.41 14.96 -7.12
CA GLY A 24 -2.03 15.57 -5.84
C GLY A 24 -1.00 14.76 -5.05
N GLY A 25 -0.38 13.76 -5.68
CA GLY A 25 0.71 13.00 -5.09
C GLY A 25 1.98 13.84 -4.92
N LEU A 26 2.64 13.70 -3.75
CA LEU A 26 3.90 14.41 -3.47
C LEU A 26 5.12 13.78 -4.16
N ARG A 27 5.16 12.45 -4.24
CA ARG A 27 6.32 11.68 -4.75
C ARG A 27 6.10 11.06 -6.13
N LEU A 28 4.86 11.16 -6.63
CA LEU A 28 4.44 10.64 -7.93
C LEU A 28 3.50 11.69 -8.53
N SER A 29 4.01 12.37 -9.55
CA SER A 29 3.22 13.33 -10.32
C SER A 29 2.28 12.62 -11.30
N LEU A 30 1.22 13.32 -11.73
CA LEU A 30 0.30 12.80 -12.74
C LEU A 30 1.00 12.40 -14.05
N LYS A 31 2.04 13.13 -14.46
CA LYS A 31 2.84 12.79 -15.65
C LYS A 31 3.55 11.45 -15.50
N GLU A 32 4.14 11.22 -14.33
CA GLU A 32 4.82 9.95 -14.04
C GLU A 32 3.83 8.80 -13.95
N ILE A 33 2.69 9.03 -13.31
CA ILE A 33 1.58 8.06 -13.28
C ILE A 33 1.16 7.68 -14.69
N ASN A 34 0.87 8.65 -15.57
CA ASN A 34 0.44 8.38 -16.94
C ASN A 34 1.54 7.69 -17.77
N SER A 35 2.81 7.81 -17.37
CA SER A 35 3.90 7.05 -17.99
C SER A 35 4.02 5.61 -17.47
N LEU A 36 3.58 5.33 -16.24
CA LEU A 36 3.65 4.01 -15.59
C LEU A 36 2.42 3.13 -15.89
N VAL A 37 1.27 3.77 -16.03
CA VAL A 37 -0.03 3.16 -16.31
C VAL A 37 -0.03 2.27 -17.57
N PRO A 38 0.52 2.66 -18.72
CA PRO A 38 0.50 1.83 -19.93
C PRO A 38 1.57 0.72 -19.96
N LEU A 39 2.48 0.68 -18.98
CA LEU A 39 3.57 -0.31 -18.99
C LEU A 39 3.04 -1.74 -18.70
N PRO A 40 3.58 -2.78 -19.34
CA PRO A 40 3.37 -4.16 -18.89
C PRO A 40 3.69 -4.34 -17.41
N PHE A 41 3.07 -5.30 -16.73
CA PHE A 41 3.20 -5.47 -15.27
C PHE A 41 4.67 -5.62 -14.81
N ALA A 42 5.48 -6.38 -15.55
CA ALA A 42 6.90 -6.54 -15.27
C ALA A 42 7.67 -5.20 -15.39
N ASP A 43 7.45 -4.47 -16.47
CA ASP A 43 8.11 -3.18 -16.72
C ASP A 43 7.65 -2.11 -15.73
N PHE A 44 6.39 -2.17 -15.29
CA PHE A 44 5.84 -1.32 -14.23
C PHE A 44 6.59 -1.55 -12.92
N ILE A 45 6.77 -2.81 -12.49
CA ILE A 45 7.52 -3.14 -11.27
C ILE A 45 8.96 -2.63 -11.37
N ASN A 46 9.65 -2.92 -12.48
CA ASN A 46 11.03 -2.46 -12.69
C ASN A 46 11.12 -0.92 -12.66
N SER A 47 10.13 -0.24 -13.23
CA SER A 47 10.09 1.23 -13.23
C SER A 47 9.86 1.82 -11.84
N LEU A 48 9.35 1.05 -10.87
CA LEU A 48 9.14 1.52 -9.50
C LEU A 48 10.44 1.66 -8.69
N GLU A 49 11.55 1.04 -9.12
CA GLU A 49 12.85 1.05 -8.42
C GLU A 49 13.39 2.47 -8.16
N LYS A 50 13.12 3.40 -9.08
CA LYS A 50 13.56 4.80 -8.96
C LYS A 50 12.72 5.64 -8.00
N TYR A 51 11.63 5.10 -7.43
CA TYR A 51 10.71 5.85 -6.56
C TYR A 51 10.91 5.52 -5.09
N PRO A 52 10.64 6.45 -4.16
CA PRO A 52 10.83 6.26 -2.71
C PRO A 52 10.01 5.13 -2.08
N TYR A 53 9.04 4.59 -2.82
CA TYR A 53 8.19 3.49 -2.37
C TYR A 53 8.85 2.13 -2.56
N TRP A 54 9.92 2.04 -3.35
CA TRP A 54 10.61 0.80 -3.68
C TRP A 54 11.11 0.07 -2.44
N ASP A 55 11.76 0.78 -1.52
CA ASP A 55 12.28 0.23 -0.26
C ASP A 55 11.19 -0.47 0.58
N ALA A 56 9.93 -0.09 0.41
CA ALA A 56 8.82 -0.71 1.12
C ALA A 56 8.24 -1.94 0.41
N ILE A 57 8.50 -2.11 -0.88
CA ILE A 57 7.83 -3.14 -1.70
C ILE A 57 8.79 -4.12 -2.37
N SER A 58 10.10 -3.84 -2.42
CA SER A 58 11.10 -4.63 -3.15
C SER A 58 11.08 -6.12 -2.79
N ASP A 59 10.84 -6.44 -1.52
CA ASP A 59 10.84 -7.83 -1.02
C ASP A 59 9.59 -8.62 -1.46
N PHE A 60 8.54 -7.92 -1.88
CA PHE A 60 7.23 -8.50 -2.20
C PHE A 60 6.82 -8.26 -3.66
N ALA A 61 7.44 -7.31 -4.34
CA ALA A 61 7.15 -6.95 -5.72
C ALA A 61 7.89 -7.91 -6.66
N SER A 62 7.15 -8.82 -7.29
CA SER A 62 7.65 -9.71 -8.32
C SER A 62 6.71 -9.73 -9.52
N PRO A 63 7.23 -9.80 -10.76
CA PRO A 63 6.40 -10.00 -11.96
C PRO A 63 5.48 -11.22 -11.86
N ASP A 64 5.92 -12.26 -11.15
CA ASP A 64 5.21 -13.53 -11.01
C ASP A 64 4.35 -13.61 -9.73
N MET A 65 4.18 -12.51 -9.00
CA MET A 65 3.42 -12.51 -7.75
C MET A 65 1.95 -12.91 -7.98
N GLU A 66 1.44 -13.90 -7.27
CA GLU A 66 0.04 -14.34 -7.37
C GLU A 66 -0.90 -13.46 -6.52
N SER A 67 -0.41 -12.96 -5.39
CA SER A 67 -1.21 -12.22 -4.40
C SER A 67 -0.61 -10.85 -4.13
N LEU A 68 -1.44 -9.81 -4.07
CA LEU A 68 -1.05 -8.45 -3.70
C LEU A 68 -1.03 -8.22 -2.18
N VAL A 69 -1.43 -9.21 -1.39
CA VAL A 69 -1.71 -9.05 0.04
C VAL A 69 -0.48 -8.57 0.82
N ASP A 70 0.67 -9.20 0.64
CA ASP A 70 1.89 -8.84 1.38
C ASP A 70 2.43 -7.47 0.95
N LEU A 71 2.37 -7.18 -0.36
CA LEU A 71 2.74 -5.88 -0.92
C LEU A 71 1.84 -4.76 -0.37
N GLU A 72 0.53 -4.97 -0.33
CA GLU A 72 -0.41 -3.99 0.21
C GLU A 72 -0.27 -3.78 1.71
N THR A 73 0.03 -4.86 2.44
CA THR A 73 0.34 -4.84 3.87
C THR A 73 1.59 -4.01 4.12
N SER A 74 2.65 -4.25 3.34
CA SER A 74 3.90 -3.49 3.45
C SER A 74 3.72 -2.01 3.12
N LEU A 75 2.98 -1.67 2.06
CA LEU A 75 2.63 -0.27 1.76
C LEU A 75 1.81 0.41 2.87
N THR A 76 0.97 -0.37 3.58
CA THR A 76 0.23 0.13 4.75
C THR A 76 1.19 0.44 5.90
N LYS A 77 2.11 -0.50 6.21
CA LYS A 77 3.18 -0.31 7.22
C LYS A 77 4.00 0.94 6.93
N TYR A 78 4.43 1.11 5.67
CA TYR A 78 5.15 2.31 5.22
C TYR A 78 4.37 3.60 5.49
N SER A 79 3.07 3.61 5.17
CA SER A 79 2.22 4.80 5.36
C SER A 79 2.05 5.16 6.84
N ILE A 80 1.85 4.16 7.71
CA ILE A 80 1.72 4.37 9.16
C ILE A 80 3.06 4.86 9.74
N LYS A 81 4.18 4.24 9.35
CA LYS A 81 5.51 4.67 9.79
C LYS A 81 5.83 6.10 9.36
N SER A 82 5.44 6.49 8.15
CA SER A 82 5.58 7.87 7.67
C SER A 82 4.73 8.83 8.51
N ALA A 83 3.46 8.50 8.79
CA ALA A 83 2.60 9.31 9.64
C ALA A 83 3.16 9.51 11.06
N ALA A 84 3.68 8.43 11.67
CA ALA A 84 4.31 8.47 12.98
C ALA A 84 5.57 9.36 12.99
N SER A 85 6.39 9.29 11.92
CA SER A 85 7.57 10.15 11.78
C SER A 85 7.17 11.64 11.72
N PHE A 86 6.15 11.98 10.94
CA PHE A 86 5.65 13.37 10.85
C PHE A 86 5.04 13.85 12.17
N SER A 87 4.30 12.98 12.88
CA SER A 87 3.73 13.26 14.19
C SER A 87 4.80 13.61 15.22
N HIS A 88 5.91 12.86 15.21
CA HIS A 88 7.04 13.10 16.09
C HIS A 88 7.75 14.43 15.80
N GLU A 89 7.86 14.82 14.53
CA GLU A 89 8.51 16.06 14.11
C GLU A 89 7.68 17.31 14.45
N TYR A 90 6.34 17.21 14.40
CA TYR A 90 5.42 18.33 14.64
C TYR A 90 4.43 18.05 15.80
N PRO A 91 4.90 17.91 17.05
CA PRO A 91 4.07 17.46 18.17
C PRO A 91 3.03 18.49 18.64
N LEU A 92 3.20 19.77 18.31
CA LEU A 92 2.24 20.85 18.65
C LEU A 92 1.41 21.26 17.42
N SER A 93 0.87 20.27 16.71
CA SER A 93 0.06 20.48 15.50
C SER A 93 -1.14 19.53 15.45
N ILE A 94 -1.86 19.49 14.33
CA ILE A 94 -2.92 18.50 14.08
C ILE A 94 -2.36 17.08 13.83
N VAL A 95 -1.08 16.96 13.46
CA VAL A 95 -0.50 15.70 13.00
C VAL A 95 -0.57 14.57 14.05
N PRO A 96 -0.31 14.81 15.36
CA PRO A 96 -0.48 13.76 16.37
C PRO A 96 -1.91 13.22 16.49
N ILE A 97 -2.91 14.07 16.28
CA ILE A 97 -4.31 13.62 16.27
C ILE A 97 -4.56 12.73 15.04
N MET A 98 -4.04 13.12 13.88
CA MET A 98 -4.14 12.33 12.64
C MET A 98 -3.44 10.97 12.78
N ASP A 99 -2.24 10.96 13.35
CA ASP A 99 -1.48 9.74 13.62
C ASP A 99 -2.23 8.80 14.59
N TYR A 100 -2.81 9.34 15.66
CA TYR A 100 -3.70 8.58 16.54
C TYR A 100 -4.89 7.97 15.77
N MET A 101 -5.57 8.75 14.92
CA MET A 101 -6.71 8.26 14.14
C MET A 101 -6.31 7.14 13.17
N ILE A 102 -5.16 7.27 12.52
CA ILE A 102 -4.61 6.25 11.61
C ILE A 102 -4.32 4.96 12.38
N ASN A 103 -3.63 5.06 13.52
CA ASN A 103 -3.33 3.90 14.37
C ASN A 103 -4.60 3.27 14.94
N LYS A 104 -5.59 4.07 15.34
CA LYS A 104 -6.85 3.54 15.86
C LYS A 104 -7.63 2.77 14.80
N LYS A 105 -7.64 3.26 13.56
CA LYS A 105 -8.21 2.53 12.42
C LYS A 105 -7.46 1.22 12.16
N ASN A 106 -6.14 1.25 12.25
CA ASN A 106 -5.29 0.07 12.07
C ASN A 106 -5.53 -0.99 13.16
N GLU A 107 -5.64 -0.58 14.42
CA GLU A 107 -5.99 -1.45 15.56
C GLU A 107 -7.30 -2.18 15.32
N VAL A 108 -8.36 -1.46 14.92
CA VAL A 108 -9.67 -2.05 14.60
C VAL A 108 -9.57 -3.02 13.42
N ASN A 109 -8.76 -2.72 12.41
CA ASN A 109 -8.54 -3.63 11.29
C ASN A 109 -7.81 -4.91 11.71
N ASN A 110 -6.76 -4.82 12.53
CA ASN A 110 -6.06 -5.98 13.08
C ASN A 110 -7.00 -6.87 13.91
N LEU A 111 -7.83 -6.27 14.77
CA LEU A 111 -8.85 -7.03 15.52
C LEU A 111 -9.81 -7.75 14.58
N ARG A 112 -10.26 -7.11 13.50
CA ARG A 112 -11.12 -7.73 12.50
C ARG A 112 -10.43 -8.90 11.79
N ILE A 113 -9.16 -8.76 11.45
CA ILE A 113 -8.36 -9.84 10.82
C ILE A 113 -8.28 -11.03 11.78
N ILE A 114 -7.95 -10.80 13.05
CA ILE A 114 -7.86 -11.85 14.08
C ILE A 114 -9.22 -12.57 14.23
N ILE A 115 -10.31 -11.81 14.42
CA ILE A 115 -11.64 -12.39 14.63
C ILE A 115 -12.06 -13.24 13.42
N ARG A 116 -11.89 -12.73 12.19
CA ARG A 116 -12.25 -13.44 10.97
C ARG A 116 -11.38 -14.67 10.74
N GLY A 117 -10.07 -14.55 10.93
CA GLY A 117 -9.13 -15.66 10.80
C GLY A 117 -9.44 -16.79 11.78
N LYS A 118 -9.69 -16.46 13.05
CA LYS A 118 -10.09 -17.44 14.06
C LYS A 118 -11.45 -18.08 13.76
N ALA A 119 -12.42 -17.31 13.25
CA ALA A 119 -13.74 -17.84 12.90
C ALA A 119 -13.70 -18.91 11.79
N VAL A 120 -12.68 -18.90 10.93
CA VAL A 120 -12.48 -19.90 9.87
C VAL A 120 -11.36 -20.89 10.19
N ASN A 121 -10.86 -20.93 11.43
CA ASN A 121 -9.73 -21.76 11.87
C ASN A 121 -8.47 -21.60 11.01
N LEU A 122 -8.18 -20.37 10.58
CA LEU A 122 -6.91 -20.05 9.92
C LEU A 122 -5.76 -20.23 10.91
N ASP A 123 -4.61 -20.70 10.40
CA ASP A 123 -3.40 -20.85 11.20
C ASP A 123 -2.92 -19.51 11.78
N ASP A 124 -2.39 -19.55 12.99
CA ASP A 124 -1.99 -18.36 13.75
C ASP A 124 -0.85 -17.60 13.08
N GLU A 125 0.07 -18.28 12.39
CA GLU A 125 1.12 -17.63 11.62
C GLU A 125 0.55 -16.91 10.41
N ILE A 126 -0.44 -17.51 9.72
CA ILE A 126 -1.10 -16.85 8.59
C ILE A 126 -1.82 -15.59 9.08
N ILE A 127 -2.55 -15.66 10.20
CA ILE A 127 -3.20 -14.47 10.79
C ILE A 127 -2.15 -13.41 11.14
N ARG A 128 -1.06 -13.80 11.81
CA ARG A 128 0.01 -12.91 12.26
C ARG A 128 0.66 -12.16 11.11
N ASN A 129 0.93 -12.84 9.99
CA ASN A 129 1.55 -12.24 8.80
C ASN A 129 0.67 -11.15 8.15
N GLN A 130 -0.65 -11.21 8.36
CA GLN A 130 -1.60 -10.22 7.86
C GLN A 130 -1.75 -8.98 8.76
N LEU A 131 -1.17 -8.99 9.96
CA LEU A 131 -1.27 -7.85 10.87
C LEU A 131 -0.28 -6.75 10.49
N VAL A 132 -0.75 -5.51 10.66
CA VAL A 132 0.07 -4.32 10.55
C VAL A 132 0.33 -3.82 11.96
N ILE A 133 1.53 -4.05 12.50
CA ILE A 133 1.92 -3.73 13.88
C ILE A 133 3.03 -2.68 13.84
#